data_AF-A0A7G2JZ95-F1
#
_entry.id   AF-A0A7G2JZ95-F1
#
_cell.length_a   1.000
_cell.length_b   1.000
_cell.length_c   1.000
_cell.angle_alpha   90.00
_cell.angle_beta   90.00
_cell.angle_gamma   90.00
#
_symmetry.space_group_name_H-M   'P 1'
#
loop_
_entity.id
_entity.type
_entity.pdbx_description
1 polymer ?
#
loop_
_entity_poly.entity_id
_entity_poly.type
_entity_poly.pdbx_seq_one_letter_code
_entity_poly.pdbx_strand_id
1 'polypeptide(L)'
;MRVNKGRIKPEYKLQTGDVVRIPPVRVAEKNDAPISKNLNKVAALENQILFEDDCLIILNKPSGIAVHGGSGLNFGVIEALRALRPEARFLELVHRLDRDTSGILLIAKKRSALRN
;
A
#
# COMPACT_ATOMS: atom_id res chain seq x y z
N MET A 1 17.33 16.32 0.63
CA MET A 1 17.67 17.26 1.71
C MET A 1 18.95 18.01 1.33
N ARG A 2 19.07 19.27 1.70
CA ARG A 2 20.31 20.06 1.53
C ARG A 2 20.74 20.58 2.89
N VAL A 3 22.04 20.68 3.12
CA VAL A 3 22.61 21.34 4.30
C VAL A 3 23.61 22.38 3.79
N ASN A 4 23.57 23.60 4.31
CA ASN A 4 24.46 24.69 3.91
C ASN A 4 24.53 24.89 2.37
N LYS A 5 23.36 24.86 1.70
CA LYS A 5 23.17 24.97 0.24
C LYS A 5 23.68 23.77 -0.60
N GLY A 6 24.44 22.84 -0.02
CA GLY A 6 24.92 21.60 -0.66
C GLY A 6 23.96 20.42 -0.55
N ARG A 7 24.01 19.47 -1.50
CA ARG A 7 23.29 18.19 -1.40
C ARG A 7 24.15 17.24 -0.56
N ILE A 8 23.59 16.72 0.53
CA ILE A 8 24.32 15.90 1.50
C ILE A 8 23.67 14.51 1.59
N LYS A 9 24.50 13.49 1.85
CA LYS A 9 24.04 12.11 2.00
C LYS A 9 23.30 11.91 3.34
N PRO A 10 22.38 10.92 3.44
CA PRO A 10 21.61 10.67 4.66
C PRO A 10 22.45 10.37 5.91
N GLU A 11 23.68 9.86 5.77
CA GLU A 11 24.53 9.41 6.88
C GLU A 11 25.32 10.56 7.53
N TYR A 12 25.22 11.79 7.00
CA TYR A 12 25.91 12.95 7.54
C TYR A 12 25.39 13.31 8.94
N LYS A 13 26.32 13.43 9.90
CA LYS A 13 26.01 13.92 11.25
C LYS A 13 25.98 15.43 11.24
N LEU A 14 24.82 16.00 11.57
CA LEU A 14 24.64 17.44 11.68
C LEU A 14 25.54 18.03 12.75
N GLN A 15 25.98 19.25 12.48
CA GLN A 15 26.76 20.06 13.40
C GLN A 15 25.94 21.27 13.86
N THR A 16 26.25 21.76 15.06
CA THR A 16 25.64 22.99 15.57
C THR A 16 25.91 24.14 14.61
N GLY A 17 24.85 24.81 14.16
CA GLY A 17 24.94 25.91 13.20
C GLY A 17 24.61 25.51 11.74
N ASP A 18 24.42 24.23 11.45
CA ASP A 18 24.01 23.79 10.12
C ASP A 18 22.60 24.29 9.75
N VAL A 19 22.46 24.77 8.51
CA VAL A 19 21.18 25.17 7.94
C VAL A 19 20.65 24.07 7.02
N VAL A 20 19.63 23.36 7.50
CA VAL A 20 18.98 22.26 6.76
C VAL A 20 17.80 22.77 5.93
N ARG A 21 17.81 22.46 4.63
CA ARG A 21 16.70 22.70 3.71
C ARG A 21 16.05 21.38 3.29
N ILE A 22 14.78 21.24 3.62
CA ILE A 22 13.93 20.13 3.22
C ILE A 22 13.21 20.53 1.91
N PRO A 23 13.23 19.68 0.86
CA PRO A 23 12.42 19.92 -0.33
C PRO A 23 10.93 20.02 0.03
N PRO A 24 10.12 20.80 -0.72
CA PRO A 24 8.69 20.85 -0.48
C PRO A 24 8.08 19.45 -0.59
N VAL A 25 7.46 18.99 0.50
CA VAL A 25 6.71 17.74 0.53
C VAL A 25 5.34 18.04 -0.04
N ARG A 26 5.01 17.45 -1.18
CA ARG A 26 3.63 17.44 -1.67
C ARG A 26 2.85 16.44 -0.82
N VAL A 27 2.00 16.95 0.07
CA VAL A 27 0.99 16.13 0.72
C VAL A 27 -0.17 16.04 -0.26
N ALA A 28 -0.45 14.84 -0.77
CA ALA A 28 -1.64 14.65 -1.59
C ALA A 28 -2.86 14.91 -0.71
N GLU A 29 -3.76 15.80 -1.17
CA GLU A 29 -5.06 15.96 -0.53
C GLU A 29 -5.78 14.61 -0.58
N LYS A 30 -6.29 14.16 0.58
CA LYS A 30 -7.15 12.97 0.62
C LYS A 30 -8.41 13.30 -0.18
N ASN A 31 -8.51 12.74 -1.37
CA ASN A 31 -9.77 12.71 -2.08
C ASN A 31 -10.70 11.76 -1.33
N ASP A 32 -11.66 12.31 -0.59
CA ASP A 32 -12.79 11.59 0.01
C ASP A 32 -13.84 11.20 -1.05
N ALA A 33 -13.39 10.94 -2.29
CA ALA A 33 -14.28 10.53 -3.36
C ALA A 33 -14.97 9.23 -2.95
N PRO A 34 -16.31 9.19 -2.94
CA PRO A 34 -17.04 8.04 -2.46
C PRO A 34 -16.66 6.82 -3.30
N ILE A 35 -16.34 5.73 -2.60
CA ILE A 35 -15.87 4.44 -3.13
C ILE A 35 -16.91 3.77 -4.07
N SER A 36 -18.05 4.42 -4.35
CA SER A 36 -19.25 3.86 -4.95
C SER A 36 -19.04 3.21 -6.32
N LYS A 37 -18.18 3.76 -7.20
CA LYS A 37 -17.86 3.12 -8.50
C LYS A 37 -16.92 1.92 -8.38
N ASN A 38 -16.12 1.87 -7.32
CA ASN A 38 -15.21 0.75 -7.04
C ASN A 38 -15.89 -0.35 -6.22
N LEU A 39 -16.98 -0.07 -5.51
CA LEU A 39 -17.66 -1.04 -4.64
C LEU A 39 -18.01 -2.36 -5.35
N ASN A 40 -18.44 -2.31 -6.62
CA ASN A 40 -18.74 -3.52 -7.39
C ASN A 40 -17.47 -4.33 -7.75
N LYS A 41 -16.36 -3.66 -8.07
CA LYS A 41 -15.05 -4.33 -8.28
C LYS A 41 -14.46 -4.85 -6.98
N VAL A 42 -14.75 -4.16 -5.89
CA VAL A 42 -14.30 -4.47 -4.53
C VAL A 42 -15.06 -5.68 -3.99
N ALA A 43 -16.39 -5.73 -4.11
CA ALA A 43 -17.19 -6.90 -3.72
C ALA A 43 -16.81 -8.15 -4.54
N ALA A 44 -16.46 -7.99 -5.83
CA ALA A 44 -15.95 -9.09 -6.64
C ALA A 44 -14.61 -9.66 -6.14
N LEU A 45 -13.86 -8.92 -5.31
CA LEU A 45 -12.57 -9.34 -4.78
C LEU A 45 -12.73 -10.38 -3.65
N GLU A 46 -13.80 -10.33 -2.86
CA GLU A 46 -14.07 -11.38 -1.86
C GLU A 46 -14.29 -12.74 -2.53
N ASN A 47 -14.92 -12.75 -3.70
CA ASN A 47 -15.08 -13.97 -4.51
C ASN A 47 -13.76 -14.51 -5.09
N GLN A 48 -12.66 -13.74 -5.01
CA GLN A 48 -11.34 -14.19 -5.43
C GLN A 48 -10.53 -14.81 -4.27
N ILE A 49 -11.06 -14.81 -3.04
CA ILE A 49 -10.38 -15.43 -1.90
C ILE A 49 -10.43 -16.94 -2.07
N LEU A 50 -9.25 -17.55 -2.20
CA LEU A 50 -9.07 -19.00 -2.31
C LEU A 50 -8.98 -19.66 -0.94
N PHE A 51 -8.41 -18.95 0.03
CA PHE A 51 -8.22 -19.44 1.39
C PHE A 51 -8.09 -18.27 2.36
N GLU A 52 -8.62 -18.45 3.56
CA GLU A 52 -8.46 -17.51 4.66
C GLU A 52 -8.42 -18.25 6.01
N ASP A 53 -7.45 -17.89 6.84
CA ASP A 53 -7.36 -18.32 8.25
C ASP A 53 -7.07 -17.12 9.16
N ASP A 54 -6.69 -17.36 10.42
CA ASP A 54 -6.36 -16.29 11.38
C ASP A 54 -5.08 -15.51 11.03
N CYS A 55 -4.26 -16.01 10.11
CA CYS A 55 -2.94 -15.49 9.79
C CYS A 55 -2.89 -14.82 8.42
N LEU A 56 -3.56 -15.39 7.42
CA LEU A 56 -3.36 -15.12 6.00
C LEU A 56 -4.70 -15.10 5.24
N ILE A 57 -4.71 -14.31 4.18
CA ILE A 57 -5.68 -14.37 3.09
C ILE A 57 -4.87 -14.71 1.83
N ILE A 58 -5.32 -15.71 1.09
CA ILE A 58 -4.78 -16.09 -0.21
C ILE A 58 -5.84 -15.78 -1.25
N LEU A 59 -5.50 -14.94 -2.21
CA LEU A 59 -6.42 -14.51 -3.25
C LEU A 59 -5.88 -14.82 -4.65
N ASN A 60 -6.79 -15.18 -5.56
CA ASN A 60 -6.50 -15.28 -6.99
C ASN A 60 -6.63 -13.90 -7.63
N LYS A 61 -5.54 -13.12 -7.69
CA LYS A 61 -5.58 -11.79 -8.27
C LYS A 61 -5.80 -11.88 -9.78
N PRO A 62 -6.86 -11.28 -10.35
CA PRO A 62 -7.00 -11.17 -11.79
C PRO A 62 -5.96 -10.19 -12.36
N SER A 63 -5.64 -10.36 -13.64
CA SER A 63 -4.85 -9.38 -14.40
C SER A 63 -5.66 -8.08 -14.59
N GLY A 64 -4.96 -6.94 -14.72
CA GLY A 64 -5.54 -5.61 -14.88
C GLY A 64 -5.84 -4.87 -13.56
N ILE A 65 -5.58 -5.49 -12.40
CA ILE A 65 -5.76 -4.87 -11.08
C ILE A 65 -4.41 -4.70 -10.38
N ALA A 66 -4.11 -3.48 -9.91
CA ALA A 66 -2.89 -3.20 -9.14
C ALA A 66 -3.01 -3.73 -7.70
N VAL A 67 -1.90 -4.18 -7.11
CA VAL A 67 -1.91 -4.69 -5.72
C VAL A 67 -2.06 -3.59 -4.67
N HIS A 68 -1.54 -2.39 -4.94
CA HIS A 68 -1.68 -1.20 -4.11
C HIS A 68 -1.71 0.05 -5.00
N GLY A 69 -2.15 1.18 -4.44
CA GLY A 69 -2.13 2.48 -5.12
C GLY A 69 -0.71 2.96 -5.43
N GLY A 70 -0.48 3.50 -6.63
CA GLY A 70 0.81 4.00 -7.10
C GLY A 70 0.69 5.36 -7.80
N SER A 71 1.76 5.81 -8.47
CA SER A 71 1.74 7.08 -9.21
C SER A 71 0.68 7.05 -10.32
N GLY A 72 -0.44 7.74 -10.11
CA GLY A 72 -1.56 7.82 -11.06
C GLY A 72 -2.69 6.81 -10.84
N LEU A 73 -2.60 5.93 -9.84
CA LEU A 73 -3.68 5.00 -9.47
C LEU A 73 -3.91 5.07 -7.96
N ASN A 74 -5.09 5.54 -7.55
CA ASN A 74 -5.36 5.80 -6.14
C ASN A 74 -5.84 4.57 -5.35
N PHE A 75 -5.98 3.40 -5.99
CA PHE A 75 -6.69 2.28 -5.39
C PHE A 75 -6.30 0.91 -5.98
N GLY A 76 -5.95 -0.07 -5.15
CA GLY A 76 -5.63 -1.44 -5.52
C GLY A 76 -6.28 -2.49 -4.62
N VAL A 77 -5.80 -3.73 -4.69
CA VAL A 77 -6.31 -4.88 -3.92
C VAL A 77 -6.27 -4.64 -2.42
N ILE A 78 -5.15 -4.13 -1.89
CA ILE A 78 -5.01 -3.97 -0.44
C ILE A 78 -5.91 -2.86 0.11
N GLU A 79 -6.08 -1.75 -0.63
CA GLU A 79 -6.99 -0.68 -0.24
C GLU A 79 -8.45 -1.13 -0.32
N ALA A 80 -8.80 -1.94 -1.33
CA ALA A 80 -10.10 -2.58 -1.46
C ALA A 80 -10.44 -3.47 -0.26
N LEU A 81 -9.52 -4.35 0.13
CA LEU A 81 -9.73 -5.25 1.28
C LEU A 81 -9.83 -4.50 2.60
N ARG A 82 -9.02 -3.44 2.80
CA ARG A 82 -9.12 -2.58 3.99
C ARG A 82 -10.46 -1.83 4.03
N ALA A 83 -10.98 -1.41 2.88
CA ALA A 83 -12.29 -0.77 2.80
C ALA A 83 -13.45 -1.75 3.08
N LEU A 84 -13.34 -3.01 2.64
CA LEU A 84 -14.32 -4.07 2.92
C LEU A 84 -14.30 -4.54 4.36
N ARG A 85 -13.13 -4.49 4.99
CA ARG A 85 -12.90 -5.03 6.33
C ARG A 85 -12.38 -3.94 7.26
N PRO A 86 -13.18 -2.90 7.54
CA PRO A 86 -12.74 -1.76 8.36
C PRO A 86 -12.35 -2.18 9.78
N GLU A 87 -12.93 -3.27 10.30
CA GLU A 87 -12.61 -3.83 11.61
C GLU A 87 -11.28 -4.62 11.64
N ALA A 88 -10.71 -4.96 10.48
CA ALA A 88 -9.44 -5.66 10.40
C ALA A 88 -8.29 -4.71 10.77
N ARG A 89 -7.80 -4.84 12.01
CA ARG A 89 -6.72 -4.01 12.55
C ARG A 89 -5.39 -4.13 11.79
N PHE A 90 -5.18 -5.23 11.07
CA PHE A 90 -3.97 -5.48 10.31
C PHE A 90 -4.28 -6.25 9.02
N LEU A 91 -3.94 -5.65 7.89
CA LEU A 91 -3.92 -6.29 6.57
C LEU A 91 -2.72 -5.71 5.83
N GLU A 92 -1.75 -6.54 5.46
CA GLU A 92 -0.56 -6.12 4.72
C GLU A 92 -0.21 -7.10 3.59
N LEU A 93 0.30 -6.57 2.48
CA LEU A 93 0.79 -7.39 1.37
C LEU A 93 2.04 -8.16 1.80
N VAL A 94 2.03 -9.49 1.63
CA VAL A 94 3.23 -10.31 1.84
C VAL A 94 4.22 -10.13 0.69
N HIS A 95 3.69 -10.03 -0.53
CA HIS A 95 4.45 -9.76 -1.74
C HIS A 95 3.59 -8.97 -2.73
N ARG A 96 4.15 -8.66 -3.89
CA ARG A 96 3.46 -7.94 -4.97
C ARG A 96 3.38 -8.78 -6.23
N LEU A 97 2.39 -8.46 -7.05
CA LEU A 97 2.27 -8.85 -8.45
C LEU A 97 2.07 -7.58 -9.27
N ASP A 98 2.57 -7.55 -10.50
CA ASP A 98 2.33 -6.41 -11.38
C ASP A 98 0.85 -6.34 -11.79
N ARG A 99 0.41 -5.17 -12.23
CA ARG A 99 -1.00 -4.91 -12.58
C ARG A 99 -1.50 -5.94 -13.58
N ASP A 100 -0.72 -6.18 -14.62
CA ASP A 100 -1.09 -7.00 -15.77
C ASP A 100 -0.74 -8.49 -15.56
N THR A 101 -0.25 -8.85 -14.37
CA THR A 101 0.00 -10.24 -13.94
C THR A 101 -1.19 -10.77 -13.15
N SER A 102 -1.68 -11.96 -13.49
CA SER A 102 -2.62 -12.72 -12.65
C SER A 102 -1.89 -13.74 -11.77
N GLY A 103 -2.53 -14.21 -10.70
CA GLY A 103 -2.03 -15.31 -9.90
C GLY A 103 -2.27 -15.15 -8.41
N ILE A 104 -1.63 -16.03 -7.63
CA ILE A 104 -1.79 -16.07 -6.17
C ILE A 104 -1.11 -14.86 -5.55
N LEU A 105 -1.86 -14.12 -4.72
CA LEU A 105 -1.36 -13.04 -3.88
C LEU A 105 -1.67 -13.34 -2.41
N LEU A 106 -0.66 -13.19 -1.55
CA LEU A 106 -0.81 -13.39 -0.11
C LEU A 106 -0.93 -12.05 0.63
N ILE A 107 -1.86 -12.01 1.58
CA ILE A 107 -2.06 -10.89 2.51
C ILE A 107 -2.01 -11.41 3.94
N ALA A 108 -1.22 -10.76 4.79
CA ALA A 108 -1.09 -11.08 6.20
C ALA A 108 -2.16 -10.37 7.03
N LYS A 109 -2.86 -11.14 7.88
CA LYS A 109 -3.84 -10.66 8.89
C LYS A 109 -3.21 -10.35 10.24
N LYS A 110 -1.94 -10.71 10.45
CA LYS A 110 -1.17 -10.34 11.64
C LYS A 110 0.31 -10.17 11.31
N ARG A 111 0.99 -9.31 12.08
CA ARG A 111 2.40 -8.96 11.88
C ARG A 111 3.34 -10.16 11.95
N SER A 112 3.05 -11.18 12.76
CA SER A 112 3.88 -12.39 12.84
C SER A 112 3.86 -13.23 11.57
N ALA A 113 2.80 -13.13 10.74
CA ALA A 113 2.72 -13.82 9.46
C ALA A 113 3.40 -13.04 8.31
N LEU A 114 3.77 -11.78 8.54
CA LEU A 114 4.44 -10.93 7.55
C LEU A 114 5.98 -11.01 7.64
N ARG A 115 6.50 -11.48 8.77
CA ARG A 115 7.90 -11.31 9.15
C ARG A 115 8.66 -12.60 8.83
N ASN A 116 9.75 -12.48 8.07
CA ASN A 116 10.78 -13.52 7.92
C ASN A 116 11.63 -13.60 9.19
#